data_AF-A0A817DYX8-F1
#
_entry.id   AF-A0A817DYX8-F1
#
_cell.length_a   1.000
_cell.length_b   1.000
_cell.length_c   1.000
_cell.angle_alpha   90.00
_cell.angle_beta   90.00
_cell.angle_gamma   90.00
#
_symmetry.space_group_name_H-M   'P 1'
#
loop_
_entity.id
_entity.type
_entity.pdbx_description
1 polymer ?
#
loop_
_entity_poly.entity_id
_entity_poly.type
_entity_poly.pdbx_seq_one_letter_code
_entity_poly.pdbx_strand_id
1 'polypeptide(L)'
;MGLESPYTGDIIIFYFSLSTFFHFNIKIFDVVSTPDLATLDEVCEPYAKYYIHKLPPRQKQNYKKLVGYKYETGSRTLVYGVSLQGIALLDQLLSFDHRTRLTAEEALGKNIYIKAFYINNK
;
A
#
# COMPACT_ATOMS: atom_id res chain seq x y z
N MET A 1 -21.54 -15.13 40.57
CA MET A 1 -21.14 -13.72 40.45
C MET A 1 -19.88 -13.67 39.63
N GLY A 2 -20.02 -13.39 38.33
CA GLY A 2 -18.91 -13.28 37.39
C GLY A 2 -18.28 -11.91 37.49
N LEU A 3 -16.95 -11.87 37.57
CA LEU A 3 -16.17 -10.66 37.35
C LEU A 3 -15.82 -10.66 35.86
N GLU A 4 -16.60 -9.91 35.08
CA GLU A 4 -16.30 -9.64 33.67
C GLU A 4 -15.10 -8.68 33.61
N SER A 5 -14.03 -9.12 32.94
CA SER A 5 -12.88 -8.29 32.57
C SER A 5 -13.27 -7.45 31.34
N PRO A 6 -13.13 -6.11 31.36
CA PRO A 6 -13.65 -5.24 30.30
C PRO A 6 -12.74 -5.10 29.08
N TYR A 7 -11.78 -6.01 28.87
CA TYR A 7 -10.84 -5.94 27.74
C TYR A 7 -10.78 -7.25 26.94
N THR A 8 -11.95 -7.72 26.50
CA THR A 8 -12.12 -8.62 25.35
C THR A 8 -12.35 -7.78 24.09
N GLY A 9 -11.39 -6.91 23.79
CA GLY A 9 -11.25 -6.32 22.46
C GLY A 9 -9.94 -6.85 21.90
N ASP A 10 -10.02 -7.64 20.83
CA ASP A 10 -8.91 -8.26 20.14
C ASP A 10 -7.76 -7.28 19.88
N ILE A 11 -6.79 -7.23 20.81
CA ILE A 11 -5.48 -6.68 20.51
C ILE A 11 -4.80 -7.76 19.68
N ILE A 12 -4.93 -7.67 18.36
CA ILE A 12 -4.03 -8.37 17.46
C ILE A 12 -2.65 -7.74 17.66
N ILE A 13 -1.93 -8.20 18.68
CA ILE A 13 -0.50 -7.97 18.81
C ILE A 13 0.14 -8.84 17.72
N PHE A 14 0.31 -8.26 16.53
CA PHE A 14 1.16 -8.86 15.53
C PHE A 14 2.59 -8.86 16.09
N TYR A 15 3.02 -10.00 16.63
CA TYR A 15 4.42 -10.34 16.71
C TYR A 15 4.94 -10.48 15.27
N PHE A 16 5.21 -9.35 14.61
CA PHE A 16 5.92 -9.35 13.34
C PHE A 16 7.35 -9.78 13.64
N SER A 17 7.70 -11.02 13.28
CA SER A 17 9.10 -11.43 13.29
C SER A 17 9.89 -10.46 12.40
N LEU A 18 11.11 -10.12 12.83
CA LEU A 18 12.02 -9.26 12.09
C LEU A 18 12.17 -9.73 10.61
N SER A 19 12.13 -11.06 10.39
CA SER A 19 12.19 -11.66 9.05
C SER A 19 10.97 -11.35 8.17
N THR A 20 9.78 -11.25 8.78
CA THR A 20 8.53 -10.91 8.08
C THR A 20 8.54 -9.44 7.68
N PHE A 21 9.02 -8.58 8.58
CA PHE A 21 9.21 -7.15 8.31
C PHE A 21 10.18 -6.94 7.13
N PHE A 22 11.32 -7.62 7.10
CA PHE A 22 12.28 -7.49 6.00
C PHE A 22 11.73 -8.00 4.67
N HIS A 23 11.08 -9.17 4.65
CA HIS A 23 10.43 -9.69 3.44
C HIS A 23 9.35 -8.75 2.90
N PHE A 24 8.57 -8.13 3.79
CA PHE A 24 7.51 -7.21 3.40
C PHE A 24 8.07 -5.93 2.75
N ASN A 25 9.13 -5.35 3.33
CA ASN A 25 9.80 -4.17 2.77
C ASN A 25 10.38 -4.44 1.37
N ILE A 26 10.98 -5.62 1.14
CA ILE A 26 11.46 -6.00 -0.20
C ILE A 26 10.32 -5.98 -1.22
N LYS A 27 9.17 -6.59 -0.88
CA LYS A 27 8.00 -6.61 -1.77
C LYS A 27 7.41 -5.24 -2.02
N ILE A 28 7.43 -4.34 -1.02
CA ILE A 28 7.00 -2.96 -1.22
C ILE A 28 7.91 -2.26 -2.23
N PHE A 29 9.24 -2.34 -2.05
CA PHE A 29 10.18 -1.68 -2.96
C PHE A 29 10.15 -2.25 -4.39
N ASP A 30 9.80 -3.52 -4.56
CA ASP A 30 9.53 -4.10 -5.88
C ASP A 30 8.38 -3.40 -6.60
N VAL A 31 7.39 -2.88 -5.85
CA VAL A 31 6.21 -2.22 -6.40
C VAL A 31 6.43 -0.72 -6.53
N VAL A 32 6.87 -0.04 -5.46
CA VAL A 32 6.93 1.43 -5.37
C VAL A 32 8.32 2.04 -5.57
N SER A 33 9.35 1.23 -5.85
CA SER A 33 10.78 1.58 -5.91
C SER A 33 11.46 1.80 -4.55
N THR A 34 12.80 1.80 -4.58
CA THR A 34 13.61 2.20 -3.43
C THR A 34 13.45 3.71 -3.18
N PRO A 35 13.12 4.14 -1.96
CA PRO A 35 13.01 5.56 -1.63
C PRO A 35 14.35 6.30 -1.75
N ASP A 36 14.27 7.61 -1.97
CA ASP A 36 15.45 8.48 -1.97
C ASP A 36 16.03 8.65 -0.56
N LEU A 37 17.24 9.20 -0.49
CA LEU A 37 17.94 9.39 0.78
C LEU A 37 17.18 10.31 1.73
N ALA A 38 16.56 11.38 1.21
CA ALA A 38 15.78 12.32 2.02
C ALA A 38 14.58 11.65 2.69
N THR A 39 13.87 10.77 1.97
CA THR A 39 12.75 10.00 2.53
C THR A 39 13.24 8.91 3.50
N LEU A 40 14.42 8.33 3.27
CA LEU A 40 15.02 7.37 4.19
C LEU A 40 15.53 8.00 5.48
N ASP A 41 15.91 9.28 5.44
CA ASP A 41 16.35 10.00 6.64
C ASP A 41 15.24 10.20 7.67
N GLU A 42 13.98 10.15 7.23
CA GLU A 42 12.79 10.23 8.09
C GLU A 42 12.46 8.89 8.78
N VAL A 43 13.14 7.79 8.44
CA VAL A 43 12.94 6.48 9.09
C VAL A 43 13.52 6.52 10.50
N CYS A 44 12.66 6.54 11.51
CA CYS A 44 13.05 6.62 12.92
C CYS A 44 13.84 5.41 13.42
N GLU A 45 13.64 4.23 12.84
CA GLU A 45 14.26 2.97 13.30
C GLU A 45 15.64 2.77 12.65
N PRO A 46 16.75 2.87 13.41
CA PRO A 46 18.11 2.84 12.85
C PRO A 46 18.46 1.54 12.15
N TYR A 47 17.97 0.40 12.67
CA TYR A 47 18.21 -0.91 12.04
C TYR A 47 17.48 -1.04 10.71
N ALA A 48 16.24 -0.54 10.62
CA ALA A 48 15.48 -0.53 9.37
C ALA A 48 16.17 0.37 8.34
N LYS A 49 16.61 1.56 8.74
CA LYS A 49 17.36 2.48 7.89
C LYS A 49 18.65 1.84 7.35
N TYR A 50 19.48 1.27 8.23
CA TYR A 50 20.70 0.56 7.84
C TYR A 50 20.42 -0.60 6.86
N TYR A 51 19.38 -1.39 7.14
CA TYR A 51 18.96 -2.49 6.28
C TYR A 51 18.57 -2.00 4.88
N ILE A 52 17.73 -0.96 4.79
CA ILE A 52 17.26 -0.43 3.50
C ILE A 52 18.44 0.11 2.66
N HIS A 53 19.41 0.78 3.29
CA HIS A 53 20.62 1.24 2.59
C HIS A 53 21.48 0.10 2.02
N LYS A 54 21.37 -1.12 2.55
CA LYS A 54 22.09 -2.30 2.04
C LYS A 54 21.36 -3.03 0.93
N LEU A 55 20.09 -2.70 0.67
CA LEU A 55 19.34 -3.31 -0.42
C LEU A 55 19.82 -2.76 -1.78
N PRO A 56 19.86 -3.60 -2.82
CA PRO A 56 20.10 -3.11 -4.17
C PRO A 56 18.96 -2.15 -4.58
N PRO A 57 19.26 -1.07 -5.32
CA PRO A 57 18.24 -0.14 -5.79
C PRO A 57 17.26 -0.86 -6.72
N ARG A 58 15.96 -0.61 -6.51
CA ARG A 58 14.85 -1.20 -7.27
C ARG A 58 14.09 -0.13 -8.01
N GLN A 59 13.66 -0.46 -9.23
CA GLN A 59 12.83 0.42 -10.03
C GLN A 59 11.35 0.17 -9.75
N LYS A 60 10.55 1.22 -9.89
CA LYS A 60 9.10 1.16 -9.72
C LYS A 60 8.51 0.18 -10.74
N GLN A 61 7.60 -0.68 -10.30
CA GLN A 61 6.94 -1.60 -11.20
C GLN A 61 6.03 -0.84 -12.17
N ASN A 62 6.02 -1.25 -13.44
CA ASN A 62 5.08 -0.71 -14.41
C ASN A 62 3.69 -1.29 -14.18
N TYR A 63 2.83 -0.53 -13.50
CA TYR A 63 1.47 -0.96 -13.17
C TYR A 63 0.61 -1.30 -14.39
N LYS A 64 0.93 -0.79 -15.59
CA LYS A 64 0.23 -1.16 -16.84
C LYS A 64 0.42 -2.62 -17.23
N LYS A 65 1.47 -3.26 -16.71
CA LYS A 65 1.80 -4.67 -16.97
C LYS A 65 1.29 -5.60 -15.86
N LEU A 66 0.64 -5.06 -14.83
CA LEU A 66 0.08 -5.86 -13.74
C LEU A 66 -1.17 -6.60 -14.20
N VAL A 67 -1.25 -7.86 -13.79
CA VAL A 67 -2.43 -8.72 -13.98
C VAL A 67 -3.19 -8.74 -12.66
N GLY A 68 -4.49 -8.43 -12.71
CA GLY A 68 -5.35 -8.38 -11.54
C GLY A 68 -6.42 -9.48 -11.56
N TYR A 69 -7.13 -9.62 -10.44
CA TYR A 69 -8.32 -10.45 -10.36
C TYR A 69 -9.49 -9.58 -9.89
N LYS A 70 -10.61 -9.67 -10.59
CA LYS A 70 -11.90 -9.19 -10.09
C LYS A 70 -12.48 -10.30 -9.23
N TYR A 71 -12.71 -10.00 -7.96
CA TYR A 71 -13.33 -10.93 -7.01
C TYR A 71 -14.84 -10.76 -7.09
N GLU A 72 -15.53 -11.85 -7.42
CA GLU A 72 -16.99 -11.94 -7.48
C GLU A 72 -17.43 -13.06 -6.52
N THR A 73 -18.69 -13.06 -6.10
CA THR A 73 -19.18 -14.03 -5.12
C THR A 73 -19.04 -15.46 -5.66
N GLY A 74 -18.05 -16.21 -5.15
CA GLY A 74 -17.75 -17.58 -5.56
C GLY A 74 -16.83 -17.74 -6.77
N SER A 75 -16.30 -16.66 -7.37
CA SER A 75 -15.38 -16.74 -8.51
C SER A 75 -14.31 -15.65 -8.50
N ARG A 76 -13.25 -15.88 -9.30
CA ARG A 76 -12.24 -14.85 -9.60
C ARG A 76 -12.07 -14.77 -11.11
N THR A 77 -12.26 -13.58 -11.67
CA THR A 77 -12.09 -13.35 -13.10
C THR A 77 -10.77 -12.63 -13.31
N LEU A 78 -9.91 -13.17 -14.18
CA LEU A 78 -8.64 -12.54 -14.53
C LEU A 78 -8.90 -11.26 -15.31
N VAL A 79 -8.30 -10.15 -14.87
CA VAL A 79 -8.43 -8.85 -15.53
C VAL A 79 -7.05 -8.40 -16.00
N TYR A 80 -6.96 -8.17 -17.31
CA TYR A 80 -5.78 -7.60 -17.96
C TYR A 80 -5.98 -6.12 -18.18
N GLY A 81 -4.96 -5.31 -17.87
CA GLY A 81 -5.01 -3.87 -18.08
C GLY A 81 -5.95 -3.20 -17.09
N VAL A 82 -5.41 -2.80 -15.94
CA VAL A 82 -6.10 -1.87 -15.05
C VAL A 82 -6.34 -0.56 -15.83
N SER A 83 -7.50 0.06 -15.65
CA SER A 83 -7.82 1.33 -16.33
C SER A 83 -6.70 2.36 -16.11
N LEU A 84 -6.38 3.16 -17.14
CA LEU A 84 -5.31 4.16 -17.05
C LEU A 84 -5.56 5.17 -15.92
N GLN A 85 -6.84 5.50 -15.66
CA GLN A 85 -7.26 6.38 -14.57
C GLN A 85 -7.04 5.72 -13.20
N GLY A 86 -7.35 4.42 -13.07
CA GLY A 86 -7.10 3.65 -11.86
C GLY A 86 -5.60 3.50 -11.56
N ILE A 87 -4.78 3.31 -12.60
CA ILE A 87 -3.32 3.29 -12.46
C ILE A 87 -2.80 4.65 -11.99
N ALA A 88 -3.28 5.75 -12.58
CA ALA A 88 -2.87 7.10 -12.19
C ALA A 88 -3.26 7.41 -10.73
N LEU A 89 -4.44 6.98 -10.29
CA LEU A 89 -4.84 7.06 -8.89
C LEU A 89 -3.93 6.21 -7.99
N LEU A 90 -3.67 4.96 -8.38
CA LEU A 90 -2.82 4.05 -7.62
C LEU A 90 -1.40 4.59 -7.46
N ASP A 91 -0.86 5.21 -8.51
CA ASP A 91 0.46 5.88 -8.50
C ASP A 91 0.53 7.01 -7.47
N GLN A 92 -0.57 7.72 -7.24
CA GLN A 92 -0.65 8.83 -6.29
C GLN A 92 -0.91 8.36 -4.85
N LEU A 93 -1.53 7.19 -4.67
CA LEU A 93 -1.79 6.59 -3.36
C LEU A 93 -0.59 5.80 -2.86
N LEU A 94 0.06 5.02 -3.74
CA LEU A 94 1.19 4.16 -3.43
C LEU A 94 2.51 4.88 -3.69
N SER A 95 2.84 5.81 -2.80
CA SER A 95 4.17 6.43 -2.71
C SER A 95 4.82 6.06 -1.38
N PHE A 96 6.13 5.78 -1.37
CA PHE A 96 6.83 5.57 -0.10
C PHE A 96 6.92 6.89 0.69
N ASP A 97 7.20 8.02 0.01
CA ASP A 97 7.20 9.36 0.61
C ASP A 97 5.76 9.79 0.95
N HIS A 98 5.49 9.92 2.25
CA HIS A 98 4.18 10.28 2.77
C HIS A 98 3.70 11.67 2.34
N ARG A 99 4.62 12.61 2.06
CA ARG A 99 4.31 13.99 1.66
C ARG A 99 3.73 14.08 0.25
N THR A 100 4.04 13.07 -0.57
CA THR A 100 3.58 12.97 -1.95
C THR A 100 2.32 12.12 -2.10
N ARG A 101 1.86 11.46 -1.03
CA ARG A 101 0.65 10.63 -1.07
C ARG A 101 -0.58 11.51 -1.14
N LEU A 102 -1.50 11.12 -2.03
CA LEU A 102 -2.81 11.74 -2.13
C LEU A 102 -3.62 11.48 -0.86
N THR A 103 -4.24 12.52 -0.31
CA THR A 103 -5.15 12.39 0.83
C THR A 103 -6.50 11.79 0.41
N ALA A 104 -7.25 11.24 1.37
CA ALA A 104 -8.57 10.66 1.10
C ALA A 104 -9.56 11.69 0.52
N GLU A 105 -9.56 12.92 1.05
CA GLU A 105 -10.42 14.01 0.57
C GLU A 105 -10.06 14.41 -0.87
N GLU A 106 -8.78 14.48 -1.20
CA GLU A 106 -8.35 14.78 -2.56
C GLU A 106 -8.64 13.66 -3.54
N ALA A 107 -8.51 12.40 -3.12
CA ALA A 107 -8.88 11.25 -3.92
C ALA A 107 -10.37 11.30 -4.29
N LEU A 108 -11.24 11.56 -3.30
CA LEU A 108 -12.68 11.66 -3.50
C LEU A 108 -13.07 12.91 -4.34
N GLY A 109 -12.44 14.05 -4.06
CA GLY A 109 -12.79 15.34 -4.66
C GLY A 109 -12.24 15.56 -6.08
N LYS A 110 -11.06 15.01 -6.39
CA LYS A 110 -10.32 15.33 -7.63
C LYS A 110 -10.20 14.14 -8.59
N ASN A 111 -10.29 12.90 -8.13
CA ASN A 111 -9.96 11.76 -8.98
C ASN A 111 -11.13 11.27 -9.86
N ILE A 112 -10.93 11.28 -11.18
CA ILE A 112 -11.92 10.88 -12.19
C ILE A 112 -12.34 9.42 -12.01
N TYR A 113 -11.42 8.54 -11.62
CA TYR A 113 -11.70 7.12 -11.41
C TYR A 113 -12.74 6.90 -10.29
N ILE A 114 -12.57 7.59 -9.16
CA ILE A 114 -13.48 7.48 -8.01
C ILE A 114 -14.82 8.17 -8.32
N LYS A 115 -14.81 9.32 -8.99
CA LYS A 115 -16.05 10.02 -9.40
C LYS A 115 -16.93 9.14 -10.28
N ALA A 116 -16.34 8.41 -11.23
CA ALA A 116 -17.09 7.47 -12.07
C ALA A 116 -17.77 6.37 -11.25
N PHE A 117 -17.17 5.93 -10.14
CA PHE A 117 -17.79 4.95 -9.24
C PHE A 117 -18.85 5.57 -8.33
N TYR A 118 -18.58 6.78 -7.80
CA TYR A 118 -19.46 7.50 -6.88
C TYR A 118 -20.78 7.96 -7.53
N ILE A 119 -20.75 8.33 -8.82
CA ILE A 119 -21.96 8.71 -9.57
C ILE A 119 -22.84 7.48 -9.88
N ASN A 120 -22.24 6.32 -10.16
CA ASN A 120 -22.97 5.10 -10.53
C ASN A 120 -23.59 4.34 -9.33
N ASN A 121 -23.30 4.75 -8.09
CA ASN A 121 -23.78 4.09 -6.86
C ASN A 121 -24.55 5.05 -5.93
N LYS A 122 -25.05 6.17 -6.46
CA LYS A 122 -26.04 7.05 -5.82
C LYS A 122 -27.40 6.83 -6.47
#